data_AF-A0A363TZA2-F1
#
_entry.id   AF-A0A363TZA2-F1
#
_cell.length_a   1.000
_cell.length_b   1.000
_cell.length_c   1.000
_cell.angle_alpha   90.00
_cell.angle_beta   90.00
_cell.angle_gamma   90.00
#
_symmetry.space_group_name_H-M   'P 1'
#
loop_
_entity.id
_entity.type
_entity.pdbx_description
1 polymer ?
#
loop_
_entity_poly.entity_id
_entity_poly.type
_entity_poly.pdbx_seq_one_letter_code
_entity_poly.pdbx_strand_id
1 'polypeptide(L)'
;MSPSPSGKEPRIADPSYVGRIALKLTLILLAAGGLLFLALYLLFTRPLPGTYSGVYFALRNLSTLLAPILFFTILAFALIVTAAIGILSGYALHRIAGPLYRMERALENFESGDPVKAVFFREGDQLVSLADAYNECITRIRETRMEWLAAMEHADRLCLQDSATCRAEMSNALARMSELLSRYR
;
A
#
# COMPACT_ATOMS: atom_id res chain seq x y z
N MET A 1 36.51 -0.49 -7.02
CA MET A 1 35.55 -1.09 -7.95
C MET A 1 34.24 -1.29 -7.18
N SER A 2 33.44 -0.24 -7.05
CA SER A 2 32.16 -0.28 -6.34
C SER A 2 31.08 -0.85 -7.27
N PRO A 3 30.21 -1.76 -6.81
CA PRO A 3 29.09 -2.21 -7.62
C PRO A 3 28.11 -1.04 -7.79
N SER A 4 27.69 -0.83 -9.04
CA SER A 4 26.65 0.11 -9.43
C SER A 4 25.37 -0.15 -8.62
N PRO A 5 24.74 0.89 -8.04
CA PRO A 5 23.42 0.73 -7.43
C PRO A 5 22.43 0.48 -8.58
N SER A 6 22.03 -0.78 -8.73
CA SER A 6 20.91 -1.21 -9.55
C SER A 6 19.74 -0.26 -9.32
N GLY A 7 19.49 0.62 -10.28
CA GLY A 7 18.33 1.51 -10.32
C GLY A 7 17.06 0.69 -10.40
N LYS A 8 16.57 0.23 -9.24
CA LYS A 8 15.21 -0.28 -9.11
C LYS A 8 14.32 0.95 -9.10
N GLU A 9 13.63 1.18 -10.21
CA GLU A 9 12.59 2.20 -10.28
C GLU A 9 11.68 2.09 -9.05
N PRO A 10 11.36 3.20 -8.36
CA PRO A 10 10.51 3.16 -7.20
C PRO A 10 9.09 2.76 -7.64
N ARG A 11 8.77 1.47 -7.54
CA ARG A 11 7.39 0.97 -7.65
C ARG A 11 6.66 1.38 -6.36
N ILE A 12 6.07 2.58 -6.40
CA ILE A 12 5.28 3.14 -5.29
C ILE A 12 3.88 2.49 -5.22
N ALA A 13 3.46 1.78 -6.26
CA ALA A 13 2.32 0.87 -6.23
C ALA A 13 2.49 -0.12 -7.38
N ASP A 14 2.20 -1.41 -7.15
CA ASP A 14 2.14 -2.36 -8.25
C ASP A 14 0.85 -2.09 -9.05
N PRO A 15 0.90 -1.57 -10.29
CA PRO A 15 -0.31 -1.29 -11.09
C PRO A 15 -1.12 -2.56 -11.34
N SER A 16 -0.46 -3.72 -11.25
CA SER A 16 -1.07 -5.04 -11.30
C SER A 16 -2.07 -5.30 -10.15
N TYR A 17 -1.88 -4.72 -8.96
CA TYR A 17 -2.78 -4.89 -7.82
C TYR A 17 -4.06 -4.08 -7.99
N VAL A 18 -3.92 -2.80 -8.34
CA VAL A 18 -5.07 -1.92 -8.65
C VAL A 18 -5.84 -2.50 -9.84
N GLY A 19 -5.16 -2.99 -10.87
CA GLY A 19 -5.78 -3.69 -11.99
C GLY A 19 -6.55 -4.95 -11.59
N ARG A 20 -6.01 -5.78 -10.68
CA ARG A 20 -6.72 -6.97 -10.16
C ARG A 20 -7.96 -6.61 -9.35
N ILE A 21 -7.91 -5.55 -8.52
CA ILE A 21 -9.08 -5.06 -7.77
C ILE A 21 -10.12 -4.50 -8.72
N ALA A 22 -9.72 -3.63 -9.65
CA ALA A 22 -10.60 -3.05 -10.65
C ALA A 22 -11.27 -4.15 -11.48
N LEU A 23 -10.52 -5.14 -11.96
CA LEU A 23 -11.05 -6.28 -12.70
C LEU A 23 -12.11 -7.05 -11.89
N LYS A 24 -11.83 -7.34 -10.61
CA LYS A 24 -12.81 -8.01 -9.73
C LYS A 24 -14.08 -7.17 -9.55
N LEU A 25 -13.96 -5.85 -9.36
CA LEU A 25 -15.12 -4.96 -9.28
C LEU A 25 -15.92 -4.96 -10.57
N THR A 26 -15.25 -4.84 -11.72
CA THR A 26 -15.90 -4.87 -13.03
C THR A 26 -16.64 -6.18 -13.26
N LEU A 27 -16.03 -7.32 -12.91
CA LEU A 27 -16.68 -8.64 -13.00
C LEU A 27 -17.89 -8.76 -12.08
N ILE A 28 -17.80 -8.27 -10.84
CA ILE A 28 -18.94 -8.25 -9.90
C ILE A 28 -20.07 -7.36 -10.42
N LEU A 29 -19.75 -6.17 -10.97
CA LEU A 29 -20.74 -5.27 -11.56
C LEU A 29 -21.44 -5.94 -12.76
N LEU A 30 -20.67 -6.55 -13.65
CA LEU A 30 -21.20 -7.28 -14.82
C LEU A 30 -22.08 -8.46 -14.39
N ALA A 31 -21.65 -9.24 -13.38
CA ALA A 31 -22.42 -10.37 -12.88
C ALA A 31 -23.71 -9.92 -12.20
N ALA A 32 -23.66 -8.91 -11.32
CA ALA A 32 -24.83 -8.38 -10.63
C ALA A 32 -25.82 -7.74 -11.61
N GLY A 33 -25.33 -6.94 -12.56
CA GLY A 33 -26.14 -6.33 -13.60
C GLY A 33 -26.74 -7.36 -14.55
N GLY A 34 -25.96 -8.35 -14.98
CA GLY A 34 -26.41 -9.43 -15.84
C GLY A 34 -27.45 -10.33 -15.18
N LEU A 35 -27.28 -10.67 -13.90
CA LEU A 35 -28.24 -11.46 -13.14
C LEU A 35 -29.56 -10.72 -12.93
N LEU A 36 -29.49 -9.41 -12.67
CA LEU A 36 -30.68 -8.56 -12.55
C LEU A 36 -31.38 -8.37 -13.89
N PHE A 37 -30.63 -8.16 -14.97
CA PHE A 37 -31.16 -8.10 -16.33
C PHE A 37 -31.86 -9.41 -16.70
N LEU A 38 -31.26 -10.57 -16.40
CA LEU A 38 -31.86 -11.87 -16.63
C LEU A 38 -33.16 -12.05 -15.82
N ALA A 39 -33.17 -11.65 -14.54
CA ALA A 39 -34.35 -11.72 -13.70
C ALA A 39 -35.50 -10.86 -14.25
N LEU A 40 -35.20 -9.63 -14.68
CA LEU A 40 -36.18 -8.76 -15.33
C LEU A 40 -36.65 -9.33 -16.67
N TYR A 41 -35.74 -9.86 -17.49
CA TYR A 41 -36.08 -10.49 -18.76
C TYR A 41 -37.05 -11.65 -18.55
N LEU A 42 -36.74 -12.58 -17.64
CA LEU A 42 -37.62 -13.71 -17.31
C LEU A 42 -38.97 -13.28 -16.75
N LEU A 43 -39.02 -12.18 -15.99
CA LEU A 43 -40.26 -11.62 -15.47
C LEU A 43 -41.12 -11.04 -16.60
N PHE A 44 -40.51 -10.30 -17.53
CA PHE A 44 -41.19 -9.65 -18.65
C PHE A 44 -41.60 -10.62 -19.76
N THR A 45 -40.85 -11.71 -19.97
CA THR A 45 -41.20 -12.74 -20.97
C THR A 45 -42.21 -13.76 -20.45
N ARG A 46 -42.69 -13.65 -19.20
CA ARG A 46 -43.74 -14.53 -18.71
C ARG A 46 -45.03 -14.30 -19.51
N PRO A 47 -45.68 -15.36 -20.02
CA PRO A 47 -46.91 -15.21 -20.80
C PRO A 47 -47.98 -14.52 -19.95
N LEU A 48 -48.62 -13.50 -20.53
CA LEU A 48 -49.75 -12.81 -19.92
C LEU A 48 -50.90 -13.80 -19.68
N PRO A 49 -51.69 -13.66 -18.59
CA PRO A 49 -52.84 -14.52 -18.34
C PRO A 49 -53.80 -14.45 -19.54
N GLY A 50 -54.25 -15.61 -20.02
CA GLY A 50 -55.03 -15.77 -21.27
C GLY A 50 -56.45 -15.16 -21.27
N THR A 51 -56.78 -14.31 -20.30
CA THR A 51 -58.09 -13.67 -20.18
C THR A 51 -57.98 -12.21 -20.60
N TYR A 52 -58.81 -11.77 -21.56
CA TYR A 52 -58.83 -10.38 -22.08
C TYR A 52 -58.94 -9.31 -20.98
N SER A 53 -59.66 -9.59 -19.89
CA SER A 53 -59.76 -8.68 -18.73
C SER A 53 -58.45 -8.54 -17.96
N GLY A 54 -57.66 -9.62 -17.84
CA GLY A 54 -56.37 -9.62 -17.17
C GLY A 54 -55.31 -8.80 -17.92
N VAL A 55 -55.32 -8.87 -19.25
CA VAL A 55 -54.43 -8.07 -20.11
C VAL A 55 -54.78 -6.57 -20.01
N TYR A 56 -56.07 -6.21 -20.03
CA TYR A 56 -56.50 -4.81 -19.93
C TYR A 56 -56.19 -4.21 -18.55
N PHE A 57 -56.38 -4.97 -17.46
CA PHE A 57 -56.01 -4.54 -16.11
C PHE A 57 -54.50 -4.38 -15.94
N ALA A 58 -53.69 -5.27 -16.53
CA ALA A 58 -52.23 -5.18 -16.50
C ALA A 58 -51.71 -3.98 -17.29
N LEU A 59 -52.26 -3.71 -18.49
CA LEU A 59 -51.89 -2.52 -19.28
C LEU A 59 -52.27 -1.21 -18.57
N ARG A 60 -53.45 -1.16 -17.94
CA ARG A 60 -53.93 0.07 -17.28
C ARG A 60 -53.19 0.39 -15.99
N ASN A 61 -52.73 -0.62 -15.26
CA ASN A 61 -51.97 -0.47 -14.01
C ASN A 61 -50.46 -0.71 -14.19
N LEU A 62 -49.98 -0.71 -15.43
CA LEU A 62 -48.59 -1.02 -15.76
C LEU A 62 -47.62 -0.11 -15.00
N SER A 63 -47.88 1.20 -14.97
CA SER A 63 -47.04 2.17 -14.25
C SER A 63 -47.02 1.91 -12.73
N THR A 64 -48.15 1.54 -12.16
CA THR A 64 -48.31 1.24 -10.73
C THR A 64 -47.62 -0.07 -10.33
N LEU A 65 -47.57 -1.05 -11.24
CA LEU A 65 -46.86 -2.31 -11.04
C LEU A 65 -45.35 -2.17 -11.31
N LEU A 66 -44.98 -1.37 -12.30
CA LEU A 66 -43.60 -1.24 -12.74
C LEU A 66 -42.76 -0.37 -11.80
N ALA A 67 -43.33 0.70 -11.25
CA ALA A 67 -42.64 1.58 -10.31
C ALA A 67 -42.03 0.84 -9.08
N PRO A 68 -42.77 0.01 -8.32
CA PRO A 68 -42.18 -0.72 -7.19
C PRO A 68 -41.16 -1.77 -7.66
N ILE A 69 -41.40 -2.47 -8.78
CA ILE A 69 -40.46 -3.46 -9.32
C ILE A 69 -39.13 -2.79 -9.68
N LEU A 70 -39.17 -1.66 -10.39
CA LEU A 70 -37.97 -0.90 -10.73
C LEU A 70 -37.29 -0.33 -9.48
N PHE A 71 -38.05 0.18 -8.52
CA PHE A 71 -37.50 0.69 -7.28
C PHE A 71 -36.75 -0.40 -6.51
N PHE A 72 -37.36 -1.56 -6.27
CA PHE A 72 -36.73 -2.65 -5.54
C PHE A 72 -35.54 -3.26 -6.28
N THR A 73 -35.60 -3.33 -7.61
CA THR A 73 -34.47 -3.84 -8.41
C THR A 73 -33.28 -2.90 -8.39
N ILE A 74 -33.51 -1.59 -8.59
CA ILE A 74 -32.45 -0.57 -8.48
C ILE A 74 -31.88 -0.53 -7.07
N LEU A 75 -32.73 -0.60 -6.04
CA LEU A 75 -32.30 -0.62 -4.65
C LEU A 75 -31.44 -1.86 -4.34
N ALA A 76 -31.87 -3.04 -4.79
CA ALA A 76 -31.10 -4.28 -4.62
C ALA A 76 -29.73 -4.18 -5.31
N PHE A 77 -29.69 -3.66 -6.54
CA PHE A 77 -28.44 -3.43 -7.27
C PHE A 77 -27.51 -2.48 -6.52
N ALA A 78 -28.03 -1.33 -6.09
CA ALA A 78 -27.27 -0.32 -5.36
C ALA A 78 -26.67 -0.89 -4.06
N LEU A 79 -27.44 -1.67 -3.30
CA LEU A 79 -26.96 -2.32 -2.09
C LEU A 79 -25.84 -3.33 -2.37
N ILE A 80 -26.01 -4.19 -3.38
CA ILE A 80 -25.00 -5.19 -3.76
C ILE A 80 -23.71 -4.51 -4.20
N VAL A 81 -23.79 -3.50 -5.07
CA VAL A 81 -22.63 -2.77 -5.57
C VAL A 81 -21.93 -2.02 -4.45
N THR A 82 -22.68 -1.30 -3.60
CA THR A 82 -22.10 -0.55 -2.48
C THR A 82 -21.41 -1.47 -1.48
N ALA A 83 -22.03 -2.61 -1.15
CA ALA A 83 -21.43 -3.61 -0.28
C ALA A 83 -20.14 -4.20 -0.88
N ALA A 84 -20.16 -4.56 -2.17
CA ALA A 84 -18.99 -5.10 -2.87
C ALA A 84 -17.83 -4.09 -2.89
N ILE A 85 -18.11 -2.82 -3.21
CA ILE A 85 -17.11 -1.73 -3.19
C ILE A 85 -16.57 -1.55 -1.78
N GLY A 86 -17.43 -1.49 -0.76
CA GLY A 86 -17.02 -1.31 0.63
C GLY A 86 -16.09 -2.42 1.13
N ILE A 87 -16.47 -3.68 0.89
CA ILE A 87 -15.65 -4.85 1.28
C ILE A 87 -14.30 -4.83 0.57
N LEU A 88 -14.29 -4.60 -0.74
CA LEU A 88 -13.06 -4.64 -1.52
C LEU A 88 -12.11 -3.48 -1.18
N SER A 89 -12.67 -2.29 -0.94
CA SER A 89 -11.93 -1.11 -0.50
C SER A 89 -11.37 -1.30 0.91
N GLY A 90 -12.17 -1.83 1.83
CA GLY A 90 -11.72 -2.14 3.19
C GLY A 90 -10.58 -3.16 3.19
N TYR A 91 -10.71 -4.23 2.39
CA TYR A 91 -9.64 -5.23 2.23
C TYR A 91 -8.37 -4.60 1.66
N ALA A 92 -8.49 -3.71 0.68
CA ALA A 92 -7.36 -3.00 0.11
C ALA A 92 -6.67 -2.09 1.13
N LEU A 93 -7.45 -1.39 1.95
CA LEU A 93 -6.94 -0.50 2.99
C LEU A 93 -6.18 -1.30 4.06
N HIS A 94 -6.70 -2.44 4.52
CA HIS A 94 -6.02 -3.28 5.51
C HIS A 94 -4.66 -3.80 5.04
N ARG A 95 -4.52 -4.09 3.74
CA ARG A 95 -3.24 -4.48 3.13
C ARG A 95 -2.19 -3.36 3.11
N ILE A 96 -2.59 -2.10 3.25
CA ILE A 96 -1.68 -0.95 3.28
C ILE A 96 -1.47 -0.47 4.72
N ALA A 97 -2.54 -0.35 5.50
CA ALA A 97 -2.51 0.17 6.87
C ALA A 97 -1.65 -0.68 7.81
N GLY A 98 -1.70 -2.01 7.69
CA GLY A 98 -0.92 -2.91 8.55
C GLY A 98 0.60 -2.77 8.38
N PRO A 99 1.12 -2.80 7.14
CA PRO A 99 2.52 -2.49 6.87
C PRO A 99 2.91 -1.05 7.25
N LEU A 100 2.04 -0.07 6.99
CA LEU A 100 2.31 1.34 7.32
C LEU A 100 2.47 1.57 8.82
N TYR A 101 1.58 1.01 9.65
CA TYR A 101 1.70 1.07 11.11
C TYR A 101 2.98 0.41 11.62
N ARG A 102 3.42 -0.67 10.96
CA ARG A 102 4.71 -1.31 11.27
C ARG A 102 5.91 -0.43 10.88
N MET A 103 5.80 0.40 9.83
CA MET A 103 6.83 1.41 9.51
C MET A 103 6.87 2.50 10.56
N GLU A 104 5.73 3.08 10.91
CA GLU A 104 5.64 4.13 11.93
C GLU A 104 6.35 3.70 13.21
N ARG A 105 6.02 2.50 13.71
CA ARG A 105 6.65 1.96 14.92
C ARG A 105 8.15 1.66 14.76
N ALA A 106 8.61 1.34 13.56
CA ALA A 106 10.03 1.15 13.29
C ALA A 106 10.79 2.50 13.28
N LEU A 107 10.17 3.57 12.79
CA LEU A 107 10.71 4.93 12.87
C LEU A 107 10.73 5.43 14.32
N GLU A 108 9.66 5.20 15.09
CA GLU A 108 9.62 5.55 16.52
C GLU A 108 10.76 4.88 17.31
N ASN A 109 11.00 3.58 17.07
CA ASN A 109 12.11 2.87 17.70
C ASN A 109 13.49 3.38 17.24
N PHE A 110 13.59 3.91 16.01
CA PHE A 110 14.82 4.55 15.54
C PHE A 110 15.06 5.88 16.24
N GLU A 111 14.00 6.67 16.45
CA GLU A 111 14.07 7.95 17.16
C GLU A 111 14.38 7.79 18.65
N SER A 112 13.87 6.73 19.30
CA SER A 112 14.14 6.46 20.72
C SER A 112 15.57 5.98 21.02
N GLY A 113 16.37 5.69 19.99
CA GLY A 113 17.72 5.14 20.13
C GLY A 113 17.74 3.64 20.46
N ASP A 114 16.60 2.96 20.35
CA ASP A 114 16.50 1.51 20.54
C ASP A 114 17.14 0.72 19.39
N PRO A 115 17.42 -0.59 19.57
CA PRO A 115 17.97 -1.42 18.51
C PRO A 115 17.02 -1.49 17.30
N VAL A 116 17.36 -0.76 16.26
CA VAL A 116 16.58 -0.74 15.00
C VAL A 116 16.53 -2.15 14.42
N LYS A 117 15.33 -2.67 14.17
CA LYS A 117 15.18 -3.98 13.52
C LYS A 117 14.89 -3.77 12.05
N ALA A 118 15.45 -4.65 11.21
CA ALA A 118 15.06 -4.70 9.81
C ALA A 118 13.56 -5.02 9.73
N VAL A 119 12.85 -4.32 8.86
CA VAL A 119 11.42 -4.54 8.66
C VAL A 119 11.18 -5.27 7.35
N PHE A 120 10.41 -6.35 7.44
CA PHE A 120 10.03 -7.15 6.29
C PHE A 120 8.51 -7.25 6.21
N PHE A 121 7.99 -7.04 5.01
CA PHE A 121 6.58 -7.24 4.69
C PHE A 121 6.36 -8.56 3.95
N ARG A 122 5.12 -9.04 3.95
CA ARG A 122 4.78 -10.30 3.31
C ARG A 122 4.73 -10.12 1.79
N GLU A 123 4.98 -11.19 1.05
CA GLU A 123 4.79 -11.20 -0.41
C GLU A 123 3.36 -10.78 -0.76
N GLY A 124 3.24 -9.69 -1.54
CA GLY A 124 1.97 -9.11 -1.97
C GLY A 124 1.48 -7.90 -1.18
N ASP A 125 2.20 -7.46 -0.14
CA ASP A 125 1.99 -6.14 0.48
C ASP A 125 2.52 -5.03 -0.46
N GLN A 126 1.82 -3.90 -0.56
CA GLN A 126 2.18 -2.83 -1.52
C GLN A 126 3.43 -2.03 -1.11
N LEU A 127 3.85 -2.13 0.16
CA LEU A 127 4.88 -1.29 0.77
C LEU A 127 6.24 -1.99 0.90
N VAL A 128 6.45 -3.11 0.20
CA VAL A 128 7.73 -3.87 0.24
C VAL A 128 8.91 -2.99 -0.21
N SER A 129 8.74 -2.21 -1.29
CA SER A 129 9.78 -1.28 -1.77
C SER A 129 10.15 -0.22 -0.73
N LEU A 130 9.17 0.24 0.06
CA LEU A 130 9.39 1.19 1.16
C LEU A 130 10.18 0.53 2.31
N ALA A 131 9.86 -0.72 2.66
CA ALA A 131 10.63 -1.47 3.66
C ALA A 131 12.08 -1.69 3.20
N ASP A 132 12.29 -2.03 1.94
CA ASP A 132 13.64 -2.22 1.38
C ASP A 132 14.44 -0.92 1.45
N ALA A 133 13.85 0.21 1.03
CA ALA A 133 14.48 1.52 1.09
C ALA A 133 14.80 1.93 2.54
N TYR A 134 13.88 1.65 3.49
CA TYR A 134 14.11 1.88 4.91
C TYR A 134 15.29 1.04 5.43
N ASN A 135 15.31 -0.26 5.13
CA ASN A 135 16.39 -1.16 5.56
C ASN A 135 17.75 -0.75 4.98
N GLU A 136 17.79 -0.31 3.71
CA GLU A 136 19.00 0.21 3.09
C GLU A 136 19.48 1.49 3.78
N CYS A 137 18.57 2.42 4.09
CA CYS A 137 18.87 3.64 4.83
C CYS A 137 19.50 3.32 6.21
N ILE A 138 18.86 2.45 6.99
CA ILE A 138 19.37 2.03 8.30
C ILE A 138 20.74 1.35 8.19
N THR A 139 20.96 0.56 7.15
CA THR A 139 22.25 -0.09 6.90
C THR A 139 23.35 0.94 6.64
N ARG A 140 23.10 1.91 5.75
CA ARG A 140 24.06 2.99 5.45
C ARG A 140 24.39 3.84 6.68
N ILE A 141 23.39 4.15 7.51
CA ILE A 141 23.59 4.90 8.76
C ILE A 141 24.48 4.10 9.72
N ARG A 142 24.27 2.79 9.83
CA ARG A 142 25.10 1.91 10.69
C ARG A 142 26.54 1.82 10.21
N GLU A 143 26.74 1.64 8.91
CA GLU A 143 28.08 1.60 8.31
C GLU A 143 28.82 2.91 8.57
N THR A 144 28.17 4.05 8.32
CA THR A 144 28.74 5.38 8.57
C THR A 144 29.09 5.59 10.05
N ARG A 145 28.22 5.15 10.97
CA ARG A 145 28.50 5.20 12.42
C ARG A 145 29.71 4.35 12.78
N MET A 146 29.84 3.16 12.21
CA MET A 146 31.00 2.28 12.45
C MET A 146 32.29 2.89 11.90
N GLU A 147 32.25 3.52 10.73
CA GLU A 147 33.40 4.26 10.17
C GLU A 147 33.84 5.39 11.09
N TRP A 148 32.90 6.15 11.67
CA TRP A 148 33.22 7.21 12.63
C TRP A 148 33.86 6.68 13.91
N LEU A 149 33.28 5.62 14.49
CA LEU A 149 33.84 4.99 15.70
C LEU A 149 35.25 4.45 15.44
N ALA A 150 35.48 3.81 14.29
CA ALA A 150 36.79 3.30 13.92
C ALA A 150 37.83 4.42 13.72
N ALA A 151 37.44 5.54 13.10
CA ALA A 151 38.31 6.70 12.92
C ALA A 151 38.70 7.33 14.26
N MET A 152 37.75 7.45 15.19
CA MET A 152 38.01 7.98 16.54
C MET A 152 38.88 7.02 17.36
N GLU A 153 38.59 5.73 17.35
CA GLU A 153 39.39 4.72 18.07
C GLU A 153 40.83 4.65 17.55
N HIS A 154 41.02 4.80 16.23
CA HIS A 154 42.35 4.85 15.64
C HIS A 154 43.16 6.06 16.12
N ALA A 155 42.54 7.24 16.15
CA ALA A 155 43.17 8.46 16.65
C ALA A 155 43.51 8.34 18.15
N ASP A 156 42.61 7.79 18.96
CA ASP A 156 42.83 7.59 20.40
C ASP A 156 44.00 6.62 20.68
N ARG A 157 44.07 5.51 19.94
CA ARG A 157 45.19 4.55 20.05
C ARG A 157 46.54 5.17 19.71
N LEU A 158 46.61 6.04 18.70
CA LEU A 158 47.84 6.76 18.34
C LEU A 158 48.23 7.79 19.40
N CYS A 159 47.24 8.49 19.98
CA CYS A 159 47.46 9.42 21.10
C CYS A 159 48.04 8.74 22.35
N LEU A 160 47.67 7.48 22.61
CA LEU A 160 48.23 6.69 23.72
C LEU A 160 49.69 6.27 23.49
N GLN A 161 50.17 6.26 22.25
CA GLN A 161 51.56 5.89 21.91
C GLN A 161 52.51 7.09 21.89
N ASP A 162 52.08 8.23 21.34
CA ASP A 162 52.93 9.42 21.19
C ASP A 162 52.15 10.73 21.43
N SER A 163 52.53 11.46 22.49
CA SER A 163 51.88 12.71 22.89
C SER A 163 52.19 13.88 21.94
N ALA A 164 53.28 13.80 21.15
CA ALA A 164 53.68 14.85 20.22
C ALA A 164 52.84 14.86 18.92
N THR A 165 52.48 13.68 18.41
CA THR A 165 51.64 13.52 17.20
C THR A 165 50.13 13.53 17.49
N CYS A 166 49.72 13.33 18.74
CA CYS A 166 48.31 13.26 19.15
C CYS A 166 47.44 14.42 18.64
N ARG A 167 47.94 15.67 18.71
CA ARG A 167 47.16 16.85 18.29
C ARG A 167 46.91 16.86 16.77
N ALA A 168 47.88 16.39 15.99
CA ALA A 168 47.76 16.33 14.53
C ALA A 168 46.76 15.24 14.11
N GLU A 169 46.85 14.04 14.70
CA GLU A 169 45.93 12.93 14.38
C GLU A 169 44.49 13.21 14.81
N MET A 170 44.29 13.81 15.99
CA MET A 170 42.96 14.22 16.44
C MET A 170 42.37 15.29 15.50
N SER A 171 43.19 16.23 15.01
CA SER A 171 42.74 17.24 14.04
C SER A 171 42.34 16.63 12.69
N ASN A 172 43.09 15.62 12.23
CA ASN A 172 42.77 14.88 11.01
C ASN A 172 41.47 14.07 11.16
N ALA A 173 41.27 13.42 12.31
CA ALA A 173 40.03 12.68 12.60
C ALA A 173 38.81 13.61 12.58
N LEU A 174 38.91 14.79 13.20
CA LEU A 174 37.85 15.81 13.18
C LEU A 174 37.60 16.35 11.77
N ALA A 175 38.63 16.59 10.97
CA ALA A 175 38.49 17.01 9.58
C ALA A 175 37.79 15.92 8.74
N ARG A 176 38.11 14.65 8.97
CA ARG A 176 37.48 13.53 8.28
C ARG A 176 36.01 13.36 8.67
N MET A 177 35.66 13.58 9.95
CA MET A 177 34.27 13.62 10.38
C MET A 177 33.50 14.78 9.74
N SER A 178 34.09 15.98 9.67
CA SER A 178 33.43 17.14 9.06
C SER A 178 33.21 16.95 7.55
N GLU A 179 34.16 16.33 6.85
CA GLU A 179 34.01 15.93 5.45
C GLU A 179 32.87 14.91 5.28
N LEU A 180 32.80 13.88 6.12
CA LEU A 180 31.72 12.89 6.06
C LEU A 180 30.35 13.51 6.36
N LEU A 181 30.27 14.42 7.35
CA LEU A 181 29.04 15.15 7.68
C LEU A 181 28.60 16.09 6.56
N SER A 182 29.53 16.64 5.77
CA SER A 182 29.19 17.47 4.61
C SER A 182 28.36 16.74 3.56
N ARG A 183 28.40 15.40 3.52
CA ARG A 183 27.57 14.57 2.63
C ARG A 183 26.09 14.55 3.03
N TYR A 184 25.75 14.95 4.24
CA TYR A 184 24.39 14.94 4.80
C TYR A 184 23.78 16.34 4.95
N ARG A 185 24.44 17.38 4.42
CA ARG A 185 24.00 18.78 4.49
C ARG A 185 23.20 19.20 3.27
#